data_AF-A0A260WF57-F1
#
_entry.id   AF-A0A260WF57-F1
#
_cell.length_a   1.000
_cell.length_b   1.000
_cell.length_c   1.000
_cell.angle_alpha   90.00
_cell.angle_beta   90.00
_cell.angle_gamma   90.00
#
_symmetry.space_group_name_H-M   'P 1'
#
loop_
_entity.id
_entity.type
_entity.pdbx_description
1 polymer ?
#
loop_
_entity_poly.entity_id
_entity_poly.type
_entity_poly.pdbx_seq_one_letter_code
_entity_poly.pdbx_strand_id
1 'polypeptide(L)'
;MPGDITTFRARQAKVDAMHFYGTAESGRAIVDWVFRLGGIAEWRDAQPAFQDADGKGRGSQPGALYVGAIPVPTRSWAVLSDGQWSVMPDEFFVEYFTAAPDIPRSIIVDYGGVGKLTVDGEEFPYPVSVDHPIQSQAVAGRFTVVTIPVLVEKFYSNAKRPDA
;
A
#
# COMPACT_ATOMS: atom_id res chain seq x y z
N MET A 1 -19.79 1.39 34.39
CA MET A 1 -20.33 0.57 33.30
C MET A 1 -19.21 -0.35 32.83
N PRO A 2 -19.50 -1.58 32.38
CA PRO A 2 -18.47 -2.42 31.76
C PRO A 2 -17.81 -1.60 30.64
N GLY A 3 -16.47 -1.53 30.63
CA GLY A 3 -15.72 -0.64 29.76
C GLY A 3 -16.02 -0.91 28.29
N ASP A 4 -16.39 0.13 27.54
CA ASP A 4 -16.51 0.02 26.10
C ASP A 4 -15.12 -0.30 25.53
N ILE A 5 -15.03 -1.41 24.80
CA ILE A 5 -13.79 -1.84 24.15
C ILE A 5 -13.93 -1.60 22.66
N THR A 6 -13.00 -0.82 22.10
CA THR A 6 -12.87 -0.64 20.65
C THR A 6 -11.67 -1.42 20.15
N THR A 7 -11.86 -2.24 19.12
CA THR A 7 -10.79 -3.03 18.50
C THR A 7 -10.67 -2.68 17.02
N PHE A 8 -9.47 -2.27 16.61
CA PHE A 8 -9.07 -2.15 15.21
C PHE A 8 -8.08 -3.25 14.89
N ARG A 9 -8.31 -3.97 13.79
CA ARG A 9 -7.36 -4.97 13.29
C ARG A 9 -6.88 -4.53 11.93
N ALA A 10 -5.56 -4.49 11.75
CA ALA A 10 -5.02 -4.32 10.42
C ALA A 10 -5.30 -5.60 9.62
N ARG A 11 -5.91 -5.41 8.46
CA ARG A 11 -5.91 -6.43 7.43
C ARG A 11 -4.69 -6.16 6.56
N GLN A 12 -3.70 -7.05 6.62
CA GLN A 12 -2.66 -7.05 5.60
C GLN A 12 -3.30 -7.53 4.29
N ALA A 13 -3.45 -6.64 3.32
CA ALA A 13 -3.74 -7.05 1.97
C ALA A 13 -2.53 -7.86 1.47
N LYS A 14 -2.76 -9.08 0.99
CA LYS A 14 -1.73 -9.81 0.26
C LYS A 14 -1.55 -9.07 -1.06
N VAL A 15 -0.37 -8.50 -1.25
CA VAL A 15 0.01 -7.82 -2.49
C VAL A 15 1.00 -8.70 -3.21
N ASP A 16 0.64 -9.15 -4.40
CA ASP A 16 1.57 -9.81 -5.32
C ASP A 16 1.94 -8.79 -6.42
N ALA A 17 3.23 -8.58 -6.66
CA ALA A 17 3.71 -7.58 -7.60
C ALA A 17 4.92 -8.06 -8.40
N MET A 18 5.01 -7.60 -9.65
CA MET A 18 6.14 -7.88 -10.54
C MET A 18 6.57 -6.63 -11.30
N HIS A 19 7.88 -6.33 -11.28
CA HIS A 19 8.44 -5.15 -11.93
C HIS A 19 8.61 -5.37 -13.43
N PHE A 20 8.12 -4.43 -14.24
CA PHE A 20 8.37 -4.37 -15.66
C PHE A 20 9.60 -3.53 -15.99
N TYR A 21 10.62 -4.17 -16.56
CA TYR A 21 11.89 -3.54 -16.91
C TYR A 21 11.90 -2.90 -18.32
N GLY A 22 10.80 -2.98 -19.08
CA GLY A 22 10.77 -2.50 -20.46
C GLY A 22 11.32 -3.51 -21.49
N THR A 23 11.71 -4.71 -21.07
CA THR A 23 12.29 -5.75 -21.93
C THR A 23 11.25 -6.82 -22.31
N ALA A 24 11.43 -7.47 -23.46
CA ALA A 24 10.57 -8.58 -23.89
C ALA A 24 10.52 -9.73 -22.88
N GLU A 25 11.64 -10.03 -22.24
CA GLU A 25 11.71 -11.02 -21.16
C GLU A 25 10.80 -10.64 -19.99
N SER A 26 10.91 -9.40 -19.49
CA SER A 26 10.07 -8.92 -18.40
C SER A 26 8.58 -8.85 -18.78
N GLY A 27 8.26 -8.50 -20.02
CA GLY A 27 6.89 -8.49 -20.52
C GLY A 27 6.28 -9.89 -20.56
N ARG A 28 7.01 -10.87 -21.09
CA ARG A 28 6.56 -12.27 -21.14
C ARG A 28 6.43 -12.89 -19.75
N ALA A 29 7.35 -12.58 -18.84
CA ALA A 29 7.27 -13.03 -17.45
C ALA A 29 6.00 -12.54 -16.76
N ILE A 30 5.64 -11.27 -16.97
CA ILE A 30 4.40 -10.69 -16.41
C ILE A 30 3.17 -11.35 -17.03
N VAL A 31 3.15 -11.58 -18.35
CA VAL A 31 2.01 -12.25 -19.01
C VAL A 31 1.77 -13.63 -18.43
N ASP A 32 2.82 -14.44 -18.30
CA ASP A 32 2.73 -15.78 -17.73
C ASP A 32 2.30 -15.74 -16.25
N TRP A 33 2.87 -14.84 -15.45
CA TRP A 33 2.48 -14.64 -14.06
C TRP A 33 1.01 -14.22 -13.90
N VAL A 34 0.53 -13.25 -14.68
CA VAL A 34 -0.86 -12.80 -14.67
C VAL A 34 -1.80 -13.95 -15.06
N PHE A 35 -1.45 -14.72 -16.08
CA PHE A 35 -2.24 -15.87 -16.53
C PHE A 35 -2.34 -16.96 -15.46
N ARG A 36 -1.23 -17.27 -14.77
CA ARG A 36 -1.21 -18.23 -13.65
C ARG A 36 -2.10 -17.80 -12.47
N LEU A 37 -2.36 -16.49 -12.33
CA LEU A 37 -3.25 -15.92 -11.33
C LEU A 37 -4.68 -15.70 -11.84
N GLY A 38 -5.03 -16.21 -13.03
CA GLY A 38 -6.36 -16.12 -13.62
C GLY A 38 -6.70 -14.75 -14.24
N GLY A 39 -5.71 -13.89 -14.44
CA GLY A 39 -5.87 -12.59 -15.11
C GLY A 39 -5.64 -12.64 -16.62
N ILE A 40 -5.75 -11.48 -17.25
CA ILE A 40 -5.49 -11.27 -18.68
C ILE A 40 -4.34 -10.28 -18.82
N ALA A 41 -3.35 -10.59 -19.65
CA ALA A 41 -2.26 -9.68 -19.99
C ALA A 41 -1.78 -9.93 -21.43
N GLU A 42 -1.23 -8.89 -22.06
CA GLU A 42 -0.73 -8.92 -23.44
C GLU A 42 0.63 -8.22 -23.54
N TRP A 43 1.59 -8.87 -24.19
CA TRP A 43 2.88 -8.30 -24.57
C TRP A 43 2.99 -8.18 -26.08
N ARG A 44 3.43 -7.01 -26.56
CA ARG A 44 3.79 -6.75 -27.95
C ARG A 44 5.27 -6.39 -28.04
N ASP A 45 6.02 -7.15 -28.83
CA ASP A 45 7.41 -6.86 -29.13
C ASP A 45 7.54 -5.54 -29.90
N ALA A 46 8.63 -4.80 -29.65
CA ALA A 46 8.95 -3.60 -30.42
C ALA A 46 9.16 -3.94 -31.89
N GLN A 47 8.62 -3.10 -32.79
CA GLN A 47 8.78 -3.28 -34.23
C GLN A 47 9.66 -2.16 -34.81
N PRO A 48 10.68 -2.48 -35.61
CA PRO A 48 11.47 -1.45 -36.28
C PRO A 48 10.62 -0.72 -37.31
N ALA A 49 11.09 0.47 -37.71
CA ALA A 49 10.55 1.13 -38.89
C ALA A 49 10.75 0.21 -40.11
N PHE A 50 9.75 0.15 -41.00
CA PHE A 50 9.88 -0.56 -42.27
C PHE A 50 9.41 0.34 -43.41
N GLN A 51 9.99 0.15 -44.59
CA GLN A 51 9.49 0.67 -45.85
C GLN A 51 9.42 -0.50 -46.85
N ASP A 52 8.29 -0.63 -47.54
CA ASP A 52 8.08 -1.61 -48.60
C ASP A 52 8.64 -1.13 -49.95
N ALA A 53 8.59 -1.99 -50.96
CA ALA A 53 9.10 -1.70 -52.31
C ALA A 53 8.32 -0.58 -53.03
N ASP A 54 7.09 -0.30 -52.62
CA ASP A 54 6.23 0.76 -53.18
C ASP A 54 6.44 2.11 -52.46
N GLY A 55 7.41 2.18 -51.54
CA GLY A 55 7.76 3.37 -50.78
C GLY A 55 6.80 3.65 -49.62
N LYS A 56 5.82 2.79 -49.34
CA LYS A 56 4.96 2.91 -48.16
C LYS A 56 5.69 2.33 -46.96
N GLY A 57 5.66 3.04 -45.84
CA GLY A 57 6.34 2.61 -44.63
C GLY A 57 5.53 2.89 -43.38
N ARG A 58 5.91 2.21 -42.30
CA ARG A 58 5.51 2.59 -40.94
C ARG A 58 6.76 2.99 -40.15
N GLY A 59 6.61 3.99 -39.29
CA GLY A 59 7.62 4.31 -38.28
C GLY A 59 7.81 3.15 -37.30
N SER A 60 8.88 3.19 -36.51
CA SER A 60 9.09 2.21 -35.45
C SER A 60 7.92 2.26 -34.45
N GLN A 61 7.58 1.10 -33.90
CA GLN A 61 6.58 0.97 -32.85
C GLN A 61 7.26 0.45 -31.59
N PRO A 62 7.15 1.14 -30.44
CA PRO A 62 7.72 0.64 -29.19
C PRO A 62 6.99 -0.63 -28.75
N GLY A 63 7.68 -1.45 -27.96
CA GLY A 63 7.05 -2.58 -27.28
C GLY A 63 6.01 -2.08 -26.28
N ALA A 64 4.97 -2.85 -26.03
CA ALA A 64 3.88 -2.48 -25.15
C ALA A 64 3.41 -3.67 -24.31
N LEU A 65 3.20 -3.43 -23.02
CA LEU A 65 2.65 -4.39 -22.07
C LEU A 65 1.31 -3.87 -21.54
N TYR A 66 0.33 -4.75 -21.44
CA TYR A 66 -0.98 -4.49 -20.84
C TYR A 66 -1.34 -5.57 -19.82
N VAL A 67 -1.96 -5.17 -18.70
CA VAL A 67 -2.63 -6.06 -17.76
C VAL A 67 -4.11 -5.66 -17.73
N GLY A 68 -4.99 -6.55 -18.20
CA GLY A 68 -6.36 -6.21 -18.57
C GLY A 68 -6.34 -5.12 -19.65
N ALA A 69 -6.98 -3.98 -19.35
CA ALA A 69 -6.97 -2.80 -20.21
C ALA A 69 -5.92 -1.74 -19.80
N ILE A 70 -5.07 -2.03 -18.80
CA ILE A 70 -4.17 -1.06 -18.20
C ILE A 70 -2.78 -1.18 -18.84
N PRO A 71 -2.24 -0.11 -19.48
CA PRO A 71 -0.87 -0.13 -19.97
C PRO A 71 0.12 -0.17 -18.80
N VAL A 72 1.21 -0.92 -18.96
CA VAL A 72 2.31 -1.01 -17.99
C VAL A 72 3.53 -0.27 -18.55
N PRO A 73 3.80 0.97 -18.11
CA PRO A 73 4.97 1.72 -18.56
C PRO A 73 6.27 1.06 -18.10
N THR A 74 7.35 1.27 -18.84
CA THR A 74 8.70 0.88 -18.42
C THR A 74 9.01 1.43 -17.03
N ARG A 75 9.65 0.61 -16.17
CA ARG A 75 9.93 0.92 -14.76
C ARG A 75 8.66 1.14 -13.94
N SER A 76 7.64 0.32 -14.18
CA SER A 76 6.43 0.26 -13.38
C SER A 76 6.16 -1.17 -12.92
N TRP A 77 5.34 -1.31 -11.90
CA TRP A 77 4.95 -2.57 -11.29
C TRP A 77 3.54 -2.95 -11.74
N ALA A 78 3.36 -4.20 -12.18
CA ALA A 78 2.06 -4.83 -12.25
C ALA A 78 1.72 -5.37 -10.85
N VAL A 79 0.57 -4.98 -10.31
CA VAL A 79 0.21 -5.24 -8.91
C VAL A 79 -1.17 -5.90 -8.84
N LEU A 80 -1.26 -7.03 -8.13
CA LEU A 80 -2.51 -7.67 -7.73
C LEU A 80 -2.73 -7.45 -6.24
N SER A 81 -3.78 -6.71 -5.88
CA SER A 81 -4.19 -6.47 -4.49
C SER A 81 -5.67 -6.76 -4.34
N ASP A 82 -6.03 -7.61 -3.37
CA ASP A 82 -7.42 -8.02 -3.10
C ASP A 82 -8.20 -8.46 -4.36
N GLY A 83 -7.51 -9.15 -5.27
CA GLY A 83 -8.09 -9.65 -6.53
C GLY A 83 -8.24 -8.59 -7.64
N GLN A 84 -7.76 -7.36 -7.42
CA GLN A 84 -7.80 -6.29 -8.41
C GLN A 84 -6.41 -5.99 -8.97
N TRP A 85 -6.34 -5.94 -10.31
CA TRP A 85 -5.14 -5.56 -11.04
C TRP A 85 -4.97 -4.05 -11.11
N SER A 86 -3.75 -3.58 -10.87
CA SER A 86 -3.38 -2.18 -11.01
C SER A 86 -1.93 -2.05 -11.50
N VAL A 87 -1.56 -0.84 -11.91
CA VAL A 87 -0.19 -0.50 -12.31
C VAL A 87 0.29 0.64 -11.44
N MET A 88 1.52 0.53 -10.94
CA MET A 88 2.12 1.50 -10.04
C MET A 88 3.54 1.86 -10.51
N PRO A 89 3.86 3.15 -10.70
CA PRO A 89 5.24 3.58 -10.95
C PRO A 89 6.19 3.16 -9.82
N ASP A 90 7.46 2.93 -10.15
CA ASP A 90 8.50 2.45 -9.21
C ASP A 90 8.59 3.28 -7.93
N GLU A 91 8.59 4.61 -8.05
CA GLU A 91 8.64 5.55 -6.92
C GLU A 91 7.53 5.33 -5.89
N PHE A 92 6.29 5.15 -6.35
CA PHE A 92 5.16 4.91 -5.45
C PHE A 92 5.21 3.52 -4.85
N PHE A 93 5.61 2.50 -5.62
CA PHE A 93 5.69 1.14 -5.09
C PHE A 93 6.72 1.05 -3.95
N VAL A 94 7.89 1.67 -4.15
CA VAL A 94 8.94 1.75 -3.14
C VAL A 94 8.43 2.45 -1.88
N GLU A 95 7.81 3.63 -2.02
CA GLU A 95 7.25 4.40 -0.91
C GLU A 95 6.21 3.60 -0.11
N TYR A 96 5.26 2.96 -0.79
CA TYR A 96 4.13 2.31 -0.12
C TYR A 96 4.40 0.90 0.41
N PHE A 97 5.32 0.15 -0.18
CA PHE A 97 5.46 -1.28 0.14
C PHE A 97 6.84 -1.69 0.62
N THR A 98 7.88 -0.89 0.35
CA THR A 98 9.25 -1.21 0.82
C THR A 98 9.70 -0.29 1.95
N ALA A 99 9.23 0.97 1.96
CA ALA A 99 9.57 1.96 2.97
C ALA A 99 8.47 2.14 4.04
N ALA A 100 7.34 1.44 3.92
CA ALA A 100 6.28 1.53 4.91
C ALA A 100 6.77 1.06 6.29
N PRO A 101 6.50 1.83 7.37
CA PRO A 101 6.79 1.38 8.72
C PRO A 101 5.97 0.13 9.05
N ASP A 102 6.44 -0.66 10.02
CA ASP A 102 5.69 -1.82 10.51
C ASP A 102 4.28 -1.40 10.92
N ILE A 103 3.29 -1.91 10.18
CA ILE A 103 1.88 -1.62 10.44
C ILE A 103 1.44 -2.47 11.63
N PRO A 104 0.93 -1.85 12.71
CA PRO A 104 0.44 -2.60 13.86
C PRO A 104 -0.72 -3.51 13.46
N ARG A 105 -0.67 -4.77 13.86
CA ARG A 105 -1.67 -5.81 13.52
C ARG A 105 -2.98 -5.61 14.27
N SER A 106 -2.93 -5.08 15.48
CA SER A 106 -4.08 -4.89 16.37
C SER A 106 -3.91 -3.67 17.24
N ILE A 107 -4.94 -2.85 17.31
CA ILE A 107 -5.07 -1.72 18.23
C ILE A 107 -6.33 -1.96 19.06
N ILE A 108 -6.19 -2.09 20.37
CA ILE A 108 -7.29 -2.33 21.31
C ILE A 108 -7.33 -1.19 22.30
N VAL A 109 -8.51 -0.63 22.51
CA VAL A 109 -8.73 0.46 23.46
C VAL A 109 -9.82 0.08 24.43
N ASP A 110 -9.49 0.16 25.71
CA ASP A 110 -10.40 -0.03 26.84
C ASP A 110 -10.66 1.35 27.47
N TYR A 111 -11.88 1.88 27.29
CA TYR A 111 -12.27 3.19 27.84
C TYR A 111 -12.57 3.16 29.35
N GLY A 112 -12.24 2.08 30.06
CA GLY A 112 -12.38 1.97 31.50
C GLY A 112 -11.54 3.00 32.26
N GLY A 113 -12.20 4.00 32.87
CA GLY A 113 -11.64 4.94 33.85
C GLY A 113 -10.65 5.96 33.30
N VAL A 114 -9.50 5.52 32.76
CA VAL A 114 -8.39 6.37 32.31
C VAL A 114 -8.08 6.18 30.82
N GLY A 115 -8.75 5.25 30.13
CA GLY A 115 -8.49 4.93 28.73
C GLY A 115 -7.14 4.23 28.55
N LYS A 116 -7.14 2.91 28.36
CA LYS A 116 -5.95 2.11 28.06
C LYS A 116 -5.90 1.76 26.59
N LEU A 117 -4.73 1.92 25.98
CA LEU A 117 -4.47 1.56 24.59
C LEU A 117 -3.43 0.44 24.57
N THR A 118 -3.70 -0.60 23.79
CA THR A 118 -2.79 -1.72 23.55
C THR A 118 -2.54 -1.84 22.05
N VAL A 119 -1.28 -1.85 21.64
CA VAL A 119 -0.84 -2.00 20.25
C VAL A 119 -0.07 -3.30 20.14
N ASP A 120 -0.55 -4.24 19.33
CA ASP A 120 0.04 -5.58 19.16
C ASP A 120 0.29 -6.38 20.46
N GLY A 121 -0.54 -6.12 21.47
CA GLY A 121 -0.45 -6.75 22.77
C GLY A 121 0.41 -5.98 23.78
N GLU A 122 1.09 -4.92 23.37
CA GLU A 122 1.88 -4.05 24.25
C GLU A 122 1.09 -2.81 24.67
N GLU A 123 1.13 -2.46 25.95
CA GLU A 123 0.46 -1.27 26.47
C GLU A 123 1.16 0.00 25.95
N PHE A 124 0.38 0.87 25.28
CA PHE A 124 0.88 2.14 24.82
C PHE A 124 1.18 3.03 26.04
N PRO A 125 2.34 3.69 26.09
CA PRO A 125 2.84 4.31 27.33
C PRO A 125 2.05 5.53 27.78
N TYR A 126 1.09 6.01 26.97
CA TYR A 126 0.31 7.19 27.26
C TYR A 126 -1.19 6.87 27.33
N PRO A 127 -1.92 7.38 28.33
CA PRO A 127 -3.36 7.19 28.41
C PRO A 127 -4.07 7.95 27.29
N VAL A 128 -5.18 7.38 26.84
CA VAL A 128 -6.03 7.97 25.79
C VAL A 128 -7.21 8.71 26.40
N SER A 129 -7.70 9.73 25.70
CA SER A 129 -8.89 10.47 26.13
C SER A 129 -10.12 9.56 26.08
N VAL A 130 -10.92 9.59 27.15
CA VAL A 130 -12.26 8.98 27.20
C VAL A 130 -13.34 9.89 26.63
N ASP A 131 -13.08 11.21 26.60
CA ASP A 131 -14.01 12.22 26.10
C ASP A 131 -13.90 12.42 24.58
N HIS A 132 -12.75 12.08 24.00
CA HIS A 132 -12.50 12.09 22.57
C HIS A 132 -12.25 10.66 22.08
N PRO A 133 -13.22 10.03 21.40
CA PRO A 133 -13.04 8.66 20.92
C PRO A 133 -12.01 8.60 19.79
N ILE A 134 -11.36 7.45 19.67
CA ILE A 134 -10.48 7.14 18.53
C ILE A 134 -11.27 7.16 17.24
N GLN A 135 -10.67 7.77 16.22
CA GLN A 135 -11.24 7.85 14.88
C GLN A 135 -10.47 6.94 13.94
N SER A 136 -11.16 6.35 12.99
CA SER A 136 -10.52 5.65 11.88
C SER A 136 -11.04 6.16 10.54
N GLN A 137 -10.13 6.30 9.59
CA GLN A 137 -10.45 6.73 8.23
C GLN A 137 -9.79 5.79 7.23
N ALA A 138 -10.59 5.21 6.34
CA ALA A 138 -10.08 4.51 5.18
C ALA A 138 -9.50 5.52 4.18
N VAL A 139 -8.24 5.35 3.81
CA VAL A 139 -7.55 6.15 2.79
C VAL A 139 -7.45 5.34 1.51
N ALA A 140 -8.11 5.82 0.47
CA ALA A 140 -8.12 5.24 -0.87
C ALA A 140 -8.46 3.73 -0.93
N GLY A 141 -9.18 3.21 0.07
CA GLY A 141 -9.51 1.78 0.20
C GLY A 141 -8.32 0.86 0.45
N ARG A 142 -7.11 1.41 0.69
CA ARG A 142 -5.86 0.64 0.81
C ARG A 142 -5.33 0.57 2.23
N PHE A 143 -5.48 1.65 2.99
CA PHE A 143 -5.01 1.74 4.37
C PHE A 143 -6.08 2.35 5.26
N THR A 144 -6.06 2.02 6.55
CA THR A 144 -6.89 2.68 7.56
C THR A 144 -5.98 3.50 8.46
N VAL A 145 -6.17 4.81 8.46
CA VAL A 145 -5.50 5.72 9.40
C VAL A 145 -6.31 5.73 10.68
N VAL A 146 -5.67 5.45 11.81
CA VAL A 146 -6.29 5.50 13.14
C VAL A 146 -5.73 6.71 13.88
N THR A 147 -6.60 7.64 14.26
CA THR A 147 -6.24 8.85 15.02
C THR A 147 -6.51 8.64 16.50
N ILE A 148 -5.45 8.71 17.30
CA ILE A 148 -5.48 8.41 18.73
C ILE A 148 -5.31 9.70 19.54
N PRO A 149 -6.34 10.17 20.25
CA PRO A 149 -6.24 11.35 21.10
C PRO A 149 -5.59 10.98 22.44
N VAL A 150 -4.33 11.37 22.60
CA VAL A 150 -3.55 11.10 23.82
C VAL A 150 -3.71 12.25 24.81
N LEU A 151 -3.85 11.96 26.10
CA LEU A 151 -3.93 13.00 27.13
C LEU A 151 -2.56 13.65 27.37
N VAL A 152 -2.44 14.91 26.94
CA VAL A 152 -1.17 15.66 26.95
C VAL A 152 -0.71 16.03 28.36
N GLU A 153 -1.63 16.16 29.32
CA GLU A 153 -1.32 16.57 30.71
C GLU A 153 -0.34 15.63 31.43
N LYS A 154 -0.22 14.36 31.00
CA LYS A 154 0.75 13.40 31.56
C LYS A 154 2.15 13.44 30.92
N PHE A 155 2.34 14.15 29.81
CA PHE A 155 3.68 14.33 29.23
C PHE A 155 4.53 15.29 30.07
N TYR A 156 3.90 16.22 30.78
CA TYR A 156 4.59 17.23 31.59
C TYR A 156 4.90 16.78 33.02
N SER A 157 4.32 15.68 33.52
CA SER A 157 4.57 15.22 34.90
C SER A 157 5.90 14.49 35.10
N ASN A 158 6.61 14.11 34.02
CA ASN A 158 7.96 13.53 34.07
C ASN A 158 9.07 14.54 33.78
N ALA A 159 8.73 15.79 33.44
CA ALA A 159 9.70 16.87 33.48
C ALA A 159 9.83 17.33 34.94
N LYS A 160 10.61 16.58 35.75
CA LYS A 160 11.31 17.22 36.85
C LYS A 160 12.03 18.42 36.24
N ARG A 161 11.60 19.63 36.60
CA ARG A 161 12.43 20.82 36.40
C ARG A 161 13.80 20.50 37.01
N PRO A 162 14.90 20.55 36.25
CA PRO A 162 16.19 20.70 36.89
C PRO A 162 16.19 22.11 37.49
N ASP A 163 16.15 22.14 38.82
CA ASP A 163 16.63 23.18 39.72
C ASP A 163 15.98 24.59 39.59
N ALA A 164 15.17 24.90 40.60
CA ALA A 164 14.93 26.27 41.07
C ALA A 164 15.85 26.56 42.26
#